data_AF-A0A831ULD8-F1
#
_entry.id   AF-A0A831ULD8-F1
#
_cell.length_a   1.000
_cell.length_b   1.000
_cell.length_c   1.000
_cell.angle_alpha   90.00
_cell.angle_beta   90.00
_cell.angle_gamma   90.00
#
_symmetry.space_group_name_H-M   'P 1'
#
loop_
_entity.id
_entity.type
_entity.pdbx_description
1 polymer ?
#
loop_
_entity_poly.entity_id
_entity_poly.type
_entity_poly.pdbx_seq_one_letter_code
_entity_poly.pdbx_strand_id
1 'polypeptide(L)'
;MLDLFQLTYRNAAVAPEIIAENDRDMLLQMASLGLWDTTHDCATNAGALLFAVSTLNWFPGAAVQYVRYEGDALDSDLLDERRFDGDLITMLRELDGFVKTLFLSRPESVSALREQQRTSYPVPAIRELLMNAVMHRDYESNAPIRFYQFSDRIEIQNVGGLYGAVTRDTFPNQNDYRNPKIAEAMKTLGYVNTVTVQLAKT
;
A
#
# COMPACT_ATOMS: atom_id res chain seq x y z
N MET A 1 -10.17 -10.21 12.71
CA MET A 1 -8.78 -9.97 13.17
C MET A 1 -7.95 -11.25 13.13
N LEU A 2 -8.21 -12.23 14.01
CA LEU A 2 -7.37 -13.44 14.11
C LEU A 2 -7.38 -14.30 12.85
N ASP A 3 -8.54 -14.51 12.22
CA ASP A 3 -8.64 -15.31 10.99
C ASP A 3 -7.81 -14.72 9.85
N LEU A 4 -7.90 -13.39 9.67
CA LEU A 4 -7.11 -12.71 8.65
C LEU A 4 -5.63 -12.88 8.92
N PHE A 5 -5.18 -12.69 10.17
CA PHE A 5 -3.79 -12.93 10.56
C PHE A 5 -3.34 -14.36 10.24
N GLN A 6 -4.13 -15.37 10.62
CA GLN A 6 -3.82 -16.78 10.39
C GLN A 6 -3.74 -17.13 8.90
N LEU A 7 -4.70 -16.69 8.11
CA LEU A 7 -4.82 -17.06 6.70
C LEU A 7 -3.86 -16.29 5.79
N THR A 8 -3.40 -15.12 6.23
CA THR A 8 -2.54 -14.23 5.42
C THR A 8 -1.15 -14.08 6.01
N TYR A 9 -0.97 -13.14 6.94
CA TYR A 9 0.34 -12.69 7.38
C TYR A 9 1.16 -13.78 8.09
N ARG A 10 0.53 -14.62 8.93
CA ARG A 10 1.23 -15.69 9.64
C ARG A 10 1.91 -16.66 8.68
N ASN A 11 1.19 -17.09 7.64
CA ASN A 11 1.71 -18.02 6.62
C ASN A 11 2.81 -17.39 5.74
N ALA A 12 2.83 -16.07 5.62
CA ALA A 12 3.88 -15.35 4.89
C ALA A 12 5.11 -15.08 5.78
N ALA A 13 4.90 -14.81 7.07
CA ALA A 13 5.94 -14.39 8.01
C ALA A 13 6.66 -15.56 8.70
N VAL A 14 5.99 -16.71 8.85
CA VAL A 14 6.47 -17.84 9.65
C VAL A 14 6.43 -19.11 8.81
N ALA A 15 7.52 -19.89 8.85
CA ALA A 15 7.61 -21.14 8.12
C ALA A 15 6.56 -22.17 8.62
N PRO A 16 5.99 -23.01 7.73
CA PRO A 16 4.93 -23.96 8.10
C PRO A 16 5.30 -24.92 9.24
N GLU A 17 6.56 -25.33 9.32
CA GLU A 17 7.07 -26.23 10.36
C GLU A 17 7.04 -25.55 11.73
N ILE A 18 7.46 -24.28 11.76
CA ILE A 18 7.41 -23.45 12.98
C ILE A 18 5.96 -23.16 13.39
N ILE A 19 5.04 -22.99 12.42
CA ILE A 19 3.61 -22.84 12.69
C ILE A 19 3.03 -24.10 13.34
N ALA A 20 3.41 -25.29 12.85
CA ALA A 20 2.91 -26.58 13.31
C ALA A 20 3.44 -26.96 14.70
N GLU A 21 4.69 -26.59 15.02
CA GLU A 21 5.32 -26.83 16.32
C GLU A 21 4.98 -25.77 17.38
N ASN A 22 4.32 -24.67 16.99
CA ASN A 22 4.04 -23.56 17.89
C ASN A 22 2.69 -23.69 18.60
N ASP A 23 2.74 -24.19 19.83
CA ASP A 23 1.61 -24.38 20.73
C ASP A 23 1.17 -23.11 21.49
N ARG A 24 1.77 -21.94 21.20
CA ARG A 24 1.38 -20.69 21.86
C ARG A 24 -0.01 -20.26 21.41
N ASP A 25 -0.76 -19.64 22.32
CA ASP A 25 -2.01 -18.96 21.98
C ASP A 25 -1.82 -17.95 20.83
N MET A 26 -2.86 -17.75 20.03
CA MET A 26 -2.83 -16.89 18.84
C MET A 26 -2.35 -15.47 19.14
N LEU A 27 -2.74 -14.89 20.28
CA LEU A 27 -2.32 -13.55 20.68
C LEU A 27 -0.84 -13.51 21.02
N LEU A 28 -0.28 -14.57 21.61
CA LEU A 28 1.17 -14.69 21.84
C LEU A 28 1.95 -14.87 20.54
N GLN A 29 1.37 -15.53 19.53
CA GLN A 29 1.97 -15.61 18.20
C GLN A 29 1.98 -14.23 17.52
N MET A 30 0.89 -13.46 17.63
CA MET A 30 0.85 -12.06 17.18
C MET A 30 1.85 -11.19 17.95
N ALA A 31 1.97 -11.38 19.26
CA ALA A 31 2.93 -10.66 20.11
C ALA A 31 4.38 -10.92 19.67
N SER A 32 4.71 -12.18 19.31
CA SER A 32 6.04 -12.51 18.81
C SER A 32 6.44 -11.80 17.51
N LEU A 33 5.44 -11.29 16.77
CA LEU A 33 5.61 -10.49 15.55
C LEU A 33 5.47 -8.98 15.82
N GLY A 34 5.25 -8.57 17.07
CA GLY A 34 5.03 -7.17 17.46
C GLY A 34 3.65 -6.60 17.11
N LEU A 35 2.67 -7.47 16.91
CA LEU A 35 1.30 -7.12 16.52
C LEU A 35 0.30 -7.10 17.69
N TRP A 36 0.72 -7.60 18.85
CA TRP A 36 -0.05 -7.61 20.09
C TRP A 36 0.83 -7.21 21.27
N ASP A 37 0.29 -6.39 22.17
CA ASP A 37 0.91 -6.04 23.45
C ASP A 37 0.30 -6.90 24.57
N THR A 38 1.10 -7.83 25.09
CA THR A 38 0.70 -8.74 26.16
C THR A 38 0.57 -8.05 27.52
N THR A 39 1.17 -6.87 27.70
CA THR A 39 1.13 -6.13 28.97
C THR A 39 -0.21 -5.43 29.14
N HIS A 40 -0.72 -4.85 28.06
CA HIS A 40 -1.96 -4.08 28.05
C HIS A 40 -3.14 -4.86 27.46
N ASP A 41 -2.90 -6.10 27.03
CA ASP A 41 -3.86 -7.00 26.40
C ASP A 41 -4.62 -6.34 25.23
N CYS A 42 -3.86 -5.73 24.32
CA CYS A 42 -4.43 -5.03 23.17
C CYS A 42 -3.53 -5.13 21.93
N ALA A 43 -4.10 -4.86 20.76
CA ALA A 43 -3.34 -4.81 19.53
C ALA A 43 -2.39 -3.61 19.53
N THR A 44 -1.19 -3.78 18.97
CA THR A 44 -0.34 -2.62 18.66
C THR A 44 -0.97 -1.82 17.51
N ASN A 45 -0.54 -0.56 17.29
CA ASN A 45 -1.02 0.23 16.15
C ASN A 45 -0.86 -0.50 14.82
N ALA A 46 0.24 -1.24 14.64
CA ALA A 46 0.46 -2.05 13.45
C ALA A 46 -0.52 -3.24 13.37
N GLY A 47 -0.75 -3.96 14.48
CA GLY A 47 -1.74 -5.03 14.54
C GLY A 47 -3.16 -4.54 14.26
N ALA A 48 -3.52 -3.37 14.79
CA ALA A 48 -4.80 -2.74 14.52
C ALA A 48 -4.92 -2.33 13.05
N LEU A 49 -3.95 -1.62 12.47
CA LEU A 49 -3.95 -1.22 11.06
C LEU A 49 -4.05 -2.43 10.10
N LEU A 50 -3.32 -3.50 10.39
CA LEU A 50 -3.24 -4.67 9.50
C LEU A 50 -4.48 -5.58 9.56
N PHE A 51 -5.20 -5.63 10.69
CA PHE A 51 -6.19 -6.69 10.92
C PHE A 51 -7.51 -6.24 11.59
N ALA A 52 -7.67 -4.98 11.98
CA ALA A 52 -8.90 -4.50 12.59
C ALA A 52 -10.06 -4.55 11.58
N VAL A 53 -11.24 -4.93 12.07
CA VAL A 53 -12.47 -4.93 11.26
C VAL A 53 -12.91 -3.50 10.95
N SER A 54 -12.62 -2.54 11.83
CA SER A 54 -13.03 -1.14 11.71
C SER A 54 -11.83 -0.21 11.87
N THR A 55 -10.84 -0.32 10.97
CA THR A 55 -9.60 0.46 10.98
C THR A 55 -9.86 1.97 11.07
N LEU A 56 -10.86 2.49 10.35
CA LEU A 56 -11.15 3.93 10.30
C LEU A 56 -11.61 4.52 11.65
N ASN A 57 -12.09 3.70 12.60
CA ASN A 57 -12.42 4.17 13.94
C ASN A 57 -11.18 4.59 14.74
N TRP A 58 -10.01 4.04 14.37
CA TRP A 58 -8.74 4.26 15.06
C TRP A 58 -7.77 5.08 14.20
N PHE A 59 -7.88 4.95 12.87
CA PHE A 59 -7.04 5.62 11.89
C PHE A 59 -7.92 6.23 10.79
N PRO A 60 -8.56 7.39 11.02
CA PRO A 60 -9.57 7.94 10.12
C PRO A 60 -9.07 8.22 8.70
N GLY A 61 -7.78 8.49 8.55
CA GLY A 61 -7.14 8.68 7.25
C GLY A 61 -6.54 7.43 6.62
N ALA A 62 -6.66 6.24 7.22
CA ALA A 62 -6.16 4.98 6.67
C ALA A 62 -7.03 4.50 5.48
N ALA A 63 -7.04 5.30 4.42
CA ALA A 63 -7.78 5.08 3.20
C ALA A 63 -7.04 5.66 1.99
N VAL A 64 -7.35 5.13 0.81
CA VAL A 64 -6.95 5.68 -0.48
C VAL A 64 -8.21 6.12 -1.22
N GLN A 65 -8.26 7.39 -1.62
CA GLN A 65 -9.31 7.93 -2.47
C GLN A 65 -8.77 8.07 -3.89
N TYR A 66 -9.34 7.30 -4.81
CA TYR A 66 -9.07 7.41 -6.23
C TYR A 66 -10.12 8.29 -6.89
N VAL A 67 -9.68 9.24 -7.73
CA VAL A 67 -10.58 10.10 -8.50
C VAL A 67 -10.03 10.26 -9.91
N ARG A 68 -10.87 10.04 -10.91
CA ARG A 68 -10.58 10.26 -12.32
C ARG A 68 -11.33 11.47 -12.84
N TYR A 69 -10.59 12.38 -13.45
CA TYR A 69 -11.13 13.57 -14.10
C TYR A 69 -11.11 13.40 -15.62
N GLU A 70 -12.04 14.05 -16.30
CA GLU A 70 -12.03 14.15 -17.77
C GLU A 70 -10.94 15.09 -18.27
N GLY A 71 -10.69 16.19 -17.54
CA GLY A 71 -9.70 17.23 -17.87
C GLY A 71 -8.39 17.11 -17.10
N ASP A 72 -7.65 18.21 -17.05
CA ASP A 72 -6.33 18.36 -16.40
C ASP A 72 -6.40 19.12 -15.06
N ALA A 73 -7.60 19.52 -14.63
CA ALA A 73 -7.85 20.33 -13.44
C ALA A 73 -8.86 19.69 -12.49
N LEU A 74 -8.82 20.08 -11.21
CA LEU A 74 -9.68 19.52 -10.15
C LEU A 74 -11.16 19.95 -10.26
N ASP A 75 -11.45 20.98 -11.03
CA ASP A 75 -12.80 21.47 -11.34
C ASP A 75 -13.38 20.82 -12.61
N SER A 76 -12.62 19.95 -13.28
CA SER A 76 -13.11 19.17 -14.42
C SER A 76 -14.13 18.12 -13.99
N ASP A 77 -14.92 17.63 -14.94
CA ASP A 77 -15.93 16.61 -14.69
C ASP A 77 -15.33 15.29 -14.17
N LEU A 78 -16.04 14.69 -13.22
CA LEU A 78 -15.66 13.42 -12.59
C LEU A 78 -16.08 12.25 -13.47
N LEU A 79 -15.13 11.40 -13.84
CA LEU A 79 -15.40 10.18 -14.62
C LEU A 79 -15.54 8.94 -13.76
N ASP A 80 -14.78 8.83 -12.68
CA ASP A 80 -14.83 7.71 -11.74
C ASP A 80 -14.33 8.18 -10.36
N GLU A 81 -14.92 7.65 -9.29
CA GLU A 81 -14.47 7.87 -7.93
C GLU A 81 -14.59 6.57 -7.14
N ARG A 82 -13.52 6.22 -6.43
CA ARG A 82 -13.46 5.02 -5.60
C ARG A 82 -12.74 5.31 -4.32
N ARG A 83 -13.15 4.62 -3.26
CA ARG A 83 -12.50 4.66 -1.96
C ARG A 83 -12.12 3.25 -1.56
N PHE A 84 -10.87 3.09 -1.15
CA PHE A 84 -10.31 1.85 -0.61
C PHE A 84 -10.00 2.10 0.87
N ASP A 85 -10.61 1.32 1.74
CA ASP A 85 -10.40 1.37 3.19
C ASP A 85 -10.67 0.00 3.82
N GLY A 86 -10.55 -0.08 5.14
CA GLY A 86 -10.63 -1.33 5.90
C GLY A 86 -9.29 -1.73 6.48
N ASP A 87 -9.10 -3.02 6.73
CA ASP A 87 -7.79 -3.54 7.14
C ASP A 87 -6.76 -3.37 6.03
N LEU A 88 -5.52 -3.09 6.40
CA LEU A 88 -4.48 -2.73 5.44
C LEU A 88 -4.18 -3.88 4.45
N ILE A 89 -4.32 -5.14 4.85
CA ILE A 89 -4.00 -6.29 3.99
C ILE A 89 -5.03 -6.42 2.87
N THR A 90 -6.32 -6.30 3.20
CA THR A 90 -7.41 -6.29 2.24
C THR A 90 -7.28 -5.09 1.31
N MET A 91 -7.06 -3.89 1.85
CA MET A 91 -6.89 -2.67 1.06
C MET A 91 -5.71 -2.80 0.08
N LEU A 92 -4.55 -3.31 0.50
CA LEU A 92 -3.38 -3.51 -0.38
C LEU A 92 -3.69 -4.44 -1.55
N ARG A 93 -4.43 -5.53 -1.30
CA ARG A 93 -4.83 -6.48 -2.34
C ARG A 93 -5.80 -5.86 -3.34
N GLU A 94 -6.78 -5.11 -2.85
CA GLU A 94 -7.75 -4.41 -3.70
C GLU A 94 -7.09 -3.34 -4.57
N LEU A 95 -6.17 -2.57 -3.99
CA LEU A 95 -5.38 -1.57 -4.72
C LEU A 95 -4.49 -2.22 -5.78
N ASP A 96 -3.80 -3.31 -5.47
CA ASP A 96 -2.96 -4.04 -6.43
C ASP A 96 -3.79 -4.57 -7.61
N GLY A 97 -4.96 -5.14 -7.33
CA GLY A 97 -5.91 -5.57 -8.36
C GLY A 97 -6.43 -4.39 -9.20
N PHE A 98 -6.81 -3.29 -8.54
CA PHE A 98 -7.31 -2.10 -9.21
C PHE A 98 -6.28 -1.50 -10.18
N VAL A 99 -5.04 -1.29 -9.74
CA VAL A 99 -3.96 -0.71 -10.57
C VAL A 99 -3.70 -1.56 -11.82
N LYS A 100 -3.77 -2.90 -11.70
CA LYS A 100 -3.62 -3.81 -12.84
C LYS A 100 -4.73 -3.68 -13.89
N THR A 101 -5.93 -3.26 -13.47
CA THR A 101 -7.08 -3.05 -14.37
C THR A 101 -7.20 -1.62 -14.90
N LEU A 102 -6.53 -0.65 -14.25
CA LEU A 102 -6.72 0.77 -14.50
C LEU A 102 -6.18 1.22 -15.87
N PHE A 103 -5.02 0.69 -16.26
CA PHE A 103 -4.38 1.00 -17.55
C PHE A 103 -4.64 -0.12 -18.54
N LEU A 104 -5.85 -0.14 -19.10
CA LEU A 104 -6.17 -1.05 -20.19
C LEU A 104 -5.23 -0.78 -21.37
N SER A 105 -4.46 -1.80 -21.73
CA SER A 105 -3.65 -1.79 -22.93
C SER A 105 -4.53 -1.61 -24.16
N ARG A 106 -4.20 -0.63 -24.98
CA ARG A 106 -4.78 -0.52 -26.33
C ARG A 106 -3.85 -1.23 -27.32
N PRO A 107 -4.37 -2.05 -28.24
CA PRO A 107 -3.57 -2.55 -29.34
C PRO A 107 -3.21 -1.37 -30.25
N GLU A 108 -1.92 -1.08 -30.36
CA GLU A 108 -1.37 -0.14 -31.34
C GLU A 108 -0.66 -0.93 -32.45
N SER A 109 -1.00 -0.65 -33.70
CA SER A 109 -0.34 -1.25 -34.86
C SER A 109 1.08 -0.69 -34.99
N VAL A 110 2.09 -1.52 -34.76
CA VAL A 110 3.51 -1.17 -34.92
C VAL A 110 3.98 -1.43 -36.35
N SER A 111 3.35 -2.38 -37.05
CA SER A 111 3.52 -2.61 -38.49
C SER A 111 2.28 -3.31 -39.08
N ALA A 112 2.24 -3.46 -40.40
CA ALA A 112 1.11 -4.08 -41.12
C ALA A 112 0.72 -5.49 -40.63
N LEU A 113 1.60 -6.19 -39.91
CA LEU A 113 1.36 -7.54 -39.38
C LEU A 113 1.65 -7.66 -37.87
N ARG A 114 1.91 -6.55 -37.17
CA ARG A 114 2.32 -6.60 -35.76
C ARG A 114 1.63 -5.51 -34.95
N GLU A 115 0.84 -5.94 -33.99
CA GLU A 115 0.30 -5.09 -32.94
C GLU A 115 1.14 -5.21 -31.67
N GLN A 116 1.25 -4.12 -30.93
CA GLN A 116 1.81 -4.10 -29.60
C GLN A 116 0.80 -3.48 -28.65
N GLN A 117 0.67 -4.09 -27.48
CA GLN A 117 -0.12 -3.52 -26.41
C GLN A 117 0.65 -2.35 -25.79
N ARG A 118 0.08 -1.14 -25.89
CA ARG A 118 0.62 0.05 -25.25
C ARG A 118 -0.28 0.49 -24.12
N THR A 119 0.31 0.74 -22.95
CA THR A 119 -0.36 1.31 -21.79
C THR A 119 0.04 2.79 -21.66
N SER A 120 -0.88 3.63 -21.19
CA SER A 120 -0.60 5.06 -20.96
C SER A 120 0.48 5.29 -19.89
N TYR A 121 0.56 4.38 -18.91
CA TYR A 121 1.56 4.41 -17.85
C TYR A 121 2.12 3.00 -17.59
N PRO A 122 3.38 2.89 -17.14
CA PRO A 122 3.92 1.62 -16.68
C PRO A 122 3.21 1.17 -15.39
N VAL A 123 2.37 0.15 -15.49
CA VAL A 123 1.63 -0.43 -14.34
C VAL A 123 2.55 -0.73 -13.14
N PRO A 124 3.77 -1.30 -13.31
CA PRO A 124 4.66 -1.55 -12.18
C PRO A 124 5.08 -0.29 -11.42
N ALA A 125 5.30 0.83 -12.13
CA ALA A 125 5.73 2.09 -11.52
C ALA A 125 4.61 2.73 -10.69
N ILE A 126 3.37 2.73 -11.22
CA ILE A 126 2.21 3.24 -10.49
C ILE A 126 1.93 2.39 -9.25
N ARG A 127 2.04 1.06 -9.38
CA ARG A 127 1.93 0.14 -8.25
C ARG A 127 2.98 0.45 -7.20
N GLU A 128 4.26 0.57 -7.56
CA GLU A 128 5.34 0.89 -6.62
C GLU A 128 5.10 2.22 -5.90
N LEU A 129 4.76 3.28 -6.64
CA LEU A 129 4.43 4.59 -6.07
C LEU A 129 3.29 4.50 -5.05
N LEU A 130 2.23 3.76 -5.38
CA LEU A 130 1.07 3.62 -4.51
C LEU A 130 1.38 2.79 -3.26
N MET A 131 2.12 1.68 -3.40
CA MET A 131 2.55 0.87 -2.25
C MET A 131 3.49 1.66 -1.34
N ASN A 132 4.39 2.46 -1.91
CA ASN A 132 5.26 3.35 -1.14
C ASN A 132 4.47 4.44 -0.41
N ALA A 133 3.43 5.00 -1.04
CA ALA A 133 2.54 5.95 -0.38
C ALA A 133 1.86 5.32 0.84
N VAL A 134 1.30 4.11 0.70
CA VAL A 134 0.68 3.38 1.81
C VAL A 134 1.70 3.04 2.92
N MET A 135 2.91 2.63 2.57
CA MET A 135 3.95 2.26 3.53
C MET A 135 4.45 3.45 4.36
N HIS A 136 4.71 4.60 3.71
CA HIS A 136 5.31 5.78 4.33
C HIS A 136 4.32 6.80 4.87
N ARG A 137 3.02 6.54 4.70
CA ARG A 137 1.93 7.40 5.16
C ARG A 137 2.07 7.76 6.64
N ASP A 138 1.75 9.01 6.96
CA ASP A 138 1.46 9.42 8.32
C ASP A 138 0.05 8.97 8.75
N TYR A 139 -0.02 7.87 9.51
CA TYR A 139 -1.28 7.28 9.97
C TYR A 139 -1.94 8.04 11.12
N GLU A 140 -1.28 9.05 11.70
CA GLU A 140 -1.90 9.99 12.64
C GLU A 140 -2.77 11.04 11.93
N SER A 141 -2.57 11.23 10.61
CA SER A 141 -3.35 12.16 9.81
C SER A 141 -4.70 11.60 9.38
N ASN A 142 -5.72 12.44 9.43
CA ASN A 142 -7.09 12.14 8.98
C ASN A 142 -7.28 12.23 7.46
N ALA A 143 -6.35 12.83 6.71
CA ALA A 143 -6.52 13.05 5.28
C ALA A 143 -6.07 11.84 4.46
N PRO A 144 -6.92 11.19 3.64
CA PRO A 144 -6.56 9.96 2.93
C PRO A 144 -5.44 10.19 1.92
N ILE A 145 -4.84 9.11 1.43
CA ILE A 145 -3.99 9.19 0.24
C ILE A 145 -4.89 9.54 -0.93
N ARG A 146 -4.55 10.57 -1.70
CA ARG A 146 -5.28 10.93 -2.91
C ARG A 146 -4.55 10.37 -4.11
N PHE A 147 -5.26 9.60 -4.92
CA PHE A 147 -4.77 9.05 -6.18
C PHE A 147 -5.61 9.65 -7.31
N TYR A 148 -5.11 10.73 -7.89
CA TYR A 148 -5.77 11.43 -8.99
C TYR A 148 -5.27 10.95 -10.33
N GLN A 149 -6.21 10.77 -11.25
CA GLN A 149 -5.95 10.54 -12.66
C GLN A 149 -6.60 11.65 -13.48
N PHE A 150 -5.77 12.47 -14.10
CA PHE A 150 -6.16 13.49 -15.05
C PHE A 150 -6.00 12.97 -16.49
N SER A 151 -6.43 13.77 -17.45
CA SER A 151 -6.26 13.48 -18.89
C SER A 151 -4.78 13.37 -19.32
N ASP A 152 -3.88 14.09 -18.65
CA ASP A 152 -2.47 14.25 -19.00
C ASP A 152 -1.50 13.62 -17.98
N ARG A 153 -1.92 13.45 -16.72
CA ARG A 153 -1.04 13.01 -15.64
C ARG A 153 -1.75 12.19 -14.56
N ILE A 154 -0.93 11.58 -13.70
CA ILE A 154 -1.35 10.95 -12.46
C ILE A 154 -0.68 11.69 -11.30
N GLU A 155 -1.43 11.94 -10.24
CA GLU A 155 -0.90 12.47 -8.99
C GLU A 155 -1.23 11.54 -7.83
N ILE A 156 -0.22 11.21 -7.02
CA ILE A 156 -0.41 10.50 -5.75
C ILE A 156 0.04 11.44 -4.63
N GLN A 157 -0.92 11.95 -3.86
CA GLN A 157 -0.66 12.86 -2.76
C GLN A 157 -0.73 12.08 -1.44
N ASN A 158 0.39 12.03 -0.75
CA ASN A 158 0.53 11.34 0.54
C ASN A 158 0.86 12.35 1.65
N VAL A 159 0.27 12.14 2.83
CA VAL A 159 0.53 12.97 4.01
C VAL A 159 1.73 12.42 4.77
N GLY A 160 2.58 13.31 5.27
CA GLY A 160 3.73 12.98 6.12
C GLY A 160 5.07 13.49 5.61
N GLY A 161 5.22 13.76 4.31
CA GLY A 161 6.47 14.26 3.73
C GLY A 161 7.67 13.32 3.94
N LEU A 162 8.88 13.86 3.78
CA LEU A 162 10.12 13.12 4.08
C LEU A 162 10.23 12.85 5.59
N TYR A 163 10.80 11.70 5.96
CA TYR A 163 10.88 11.24 7.34
C TYR A 163 12.31 10.95 7.77
N GLY A 164 12.60 11.22 9.04
CA GLY A 164 13.86 10.84 9.70
C GLY A 164 15.08 11.48 9.04
N ALA A 165 16.06 10.65 8.67
CA ALA A 165 17.29 11.11 8.03
C ALA A 165 17.14 11.49 6.54
N VAL A 166 15.99 11.22 5.93
CA VAL A 166 15.78 11.47 4.50
C VAL A 166 15.54 12.96 4.25
N THR A 167 16.40 13.58 3.46
CA THR A 167 16.26 14.94 2.94
C THR A 167 16.01 14.91 1.43
N ARG A 168 15.67 16.06 0.86
CA ARG A 168 15.53 16.18 -0.62
C ARG A 168 16.83 15.80 -1.33
N ASP A 169 17.97 16.03 -0.69
CA ASP A 169 19.30 15.79 -1.27
C ASP A 169 19.75 14.33 -1.13
N THR A 170 19.26 13.61 -0.11
CA THR A 170 19.61 12.20 0.13
C THR A 170 18.63 11.22 -0.51
N PHE A 171 17.42 11.67 -0.83
CA PHE A 171 16.47 10.92 -1.66
C PHE A 171 17.00 10.81 -3.10
N PRO A 172 16.97 9.64 -3.75
CA PRO A 172 16.34 8.37 -3.35
C PRO A 172 17.29 7.36 -2.66
N ASN A 173 18.52 7.75 -2.32
CA ASN A 173 19.59 6.82 -1.91
C ASN A 173 19.58 6.43 -0.42
N GLN A 174 18.87 7.17 0.41
CA GLN A 174 18.70 6.90 1.84
C GLN A 174 17.24 6.62 2.16
N ASN A 175 16.99 5.56 2.95
CA ASN A 175 15.65 5.16 3.35
C ASN A 175 15.52 5.19 4.87
N ASP A 176 14.42 5.78 5.34
CA ASP A 176 13.98 5.73 6.73
C ASP A 176 12.47 5.47 6.76
N TYR A 177 12.02 4.65 7.70
CA TYR A 177 10.63 4.16 7.73
C TYR A 177 9.90 4.71 8.94
N ARG A 178 8.91 5.58 8.68
CA ARG A 178 7.96 6.06 9.70
C ARG A 178 7.22 4.92 10.39
N ASN A 179 6.86 3.90 9.62
CA ASN A 179 6.08 2.76 10.09
C ASN A 179 6.88 1.46 9.88
N PRO A 180 7.90 1.15 10.70
CA PRO A 180 8.81 0.03 10.45
C PRO A 180 8.07 -1.32 10.43
N LYS A 181 7.06 -1.49 11.30
CA LYS A 181 6.23 -2.72 11.32
C LYS A 181 5.29 -2.85 10.13
N ILE A 182 4.81 -1.73 9.58
CA ILE A 182 4.03 -1.76 8.34
C ILE A 182 4.93 -2.08 7.15
N ALA A 183 6.12 -1.48 7.09
CA ALA A 183 7.11 -1.77 6.05
C ALA A 183 7.55 -3.24 6.07
N GLU A 184 7.83 -3.79 7.25
CA GLU A 184 8.12 -5.21 7.47
C GLU A 184 6.96 -6.09 6.98
N ALA A 185 5.72 -5.74 7.31
CA ALA A 185 4.56 -6.50 6.91
C ALA A 185 4.34 -6.48 5.38
N MET A 186 4.41 -5.30 4.76
CA MET A 186 4.27 -5.13 3.32
C MET A 186 5.37 -5.85 2.53
N LYS A 187 6.60 -5.87 3.05
CA LYS A 187 7.71 -6.63 2.47
C LYS A 187 7.43 -8.14 2.53
N THR A 188 7.05 -8.62 3.69
CA THR A 188 6.74 -10.04 3.93
C THR A 188 5.60 -10.53 3.02
N LEU A 189 4.62 -9.68 2.77
CA LEU A 189 3.51 -9.96 1.86
C LEU A 189 3.84 -9.74 0.37
N GLY A 190 5.05 -9.30 0.03
CA GLY A 190 5.50 -9.10 -1.36
C GLY A 190 4.98 -7.83 -2.04
N TYR A 191 4.47 -6.85 -1.30
CA TYR A 191 3.99 -5.58 -1.87
C TYR A 191 5.13 -4.62 -2.21
N VAL A 192 6.22 -4.65 -1.44
CA VAL A 192 7.39 -3.76 -1.58
C VAL A 192 8.71 -4.55 -1.60
N ASN A 193 9.70 -4.04 -2.33
CA ASN A 193 11.05 -4.60 -2.39
C ASN A 193 12.03 -3.69 -1.61
N THR A 194 13.00 -4.29 -0.91
CA THR A 194 14.03 -3.54 -0.15
C THR A 194 15.14 -2.96 -1.03
N VAL A 195 15.20 -3.37 -2.31
CA VAL A 195 16.20 -2.87 -3.26
C VAL A 195 15.67 -1.57 -3.88
N THR A 196 16.20 -0.46 -3.36
CA THR A 196 16.35 0.86 -4.00
C THR A 196 15.19 1.34 -4.87
N VAL A 197 14.39 2.22 -4.26
CA VAL A 197 13.69 3.37 -4.84
C VAL A 197 14.02 3.58 -6.32
N GLN A 198 13.15 3.09 -7.22
CA GLN A 198 13.10 3.59 -8.60
C GLN A 198 12.19 4.81 -8.66
N LEU A 199 12.57 5.89 -7.97
CA LEU A 199 11.91 7.18 -8.10
C LEU A 199 12.92 8.21 -8.59
N ALA A 200 12.95 8.36 -9.92
CA ALA A 200 13.34 9.52 -10.73
C ALA A 200 14.11 9.10 -12.00
N LYS A 201 13.41 8.50 -12.97
CA LYS A 201 13.75 8.67 -14.40
C LYS A 201 12.47 8.72 -15.23
N THR A 202 11.88 9.91 -15.28
CA THR A 202 11.23 10.45 -16.48
C THR A 202 11.47 11.96 -16.49
#